data_AF-A0AB34IMB9-F1
#
_entry.id   AF-A0AB34IMB9-F1
#
_cell.length_a   1.000
_cell.length_b   1.000
_cell.length_c   1.000
_cell.angle_alpha   90.00
_cell.angle_beta   90.00
_cell.angle_gamma   90.00
#
_symmetry.space_group_name_H-M   'P 1'
#
loop_
_entity.id
_entity.type
_entity.pdbx_description
1 polymer ?
#
loop_
_entity_poly.entity_id
_entity_poly.type
_entity_poly.pdbx_seq_one_letter_code
_entity_poly.pdbx_strand_id
1 'polypeptide(L)'
;MSCLECLGGASNSRPDLLFRNTHSTAIGDSKIPPANRVYFAIYFPVDCGARPLWMFFSKFNEGTKVLADACKAGNIQLDRGRIVGSPDRLNLFTIEGDLLRVDLELEAHLGSTLQPSSVLILEKGNRVPEYRIDEIKASAARSGESSCSIM
;
A
#
# COMPACT_ATOMS: atom_id res chain seq x y z
N MET A 1 15.27 7.52 48.41
CA MET A 1 15.86 8.35 47.34
C MET A 1 15.92 7.46 46.09
N SER A 2 14.79 7.25 45.42
CA SER A 2 14.29 8.00 44.26
C SER A 2 15.36 8.25 43.20
N CYS A 3 15.28 7.52 42.08
CA CYS A 3 15.42 8.00 40.71
C CYS A 3 14.73 6.98 39.78
N LEU A 4 13.40 7.10 39.71
CA LEU A 4 12.62 6.71 38.53
C LEU A 4 13.06 7.61 37.38
N GLU A 5 13.50 7.05 36.25
CA GLU A 5 13.41 7.69 34.92
C GLU A 5 13.87 6.69 33.84
N CYS A 6 13.04 5.69 33.59
CA CYS A 6 12.99 5.06 32.26
C CYS A 6 11.67 5.51 31.62
N LEU A 7 11.64 6.78 31.21
CA LEU A 7 10.66 7.29 30.27
C LEU A 7 10.85 6.50 28.97
N GLY A 8 10.04 5.46 28.82
CA GLY A 8 9.82 4.77 27.56
C GLY A 8 9.20 5.75 26.57
N GLY A 9 10.06 6.55 25.95
CA GLY A 9 9.74 7.23 24.71
C GLY A 9 9.58 6.16 23.65
N ALA A 10 8.36 5.62 23.52
CA ALA A 10 7.91 5.10 22.25
C ALA A 10 8.07 6.26 21.28
N SER A 11 9.16 6.25 20.52
CA SER A 11 9.30 7.14 19.38
C SER A 11 8.06 6.89 18.54
N ASN A 12 7.17 7.88 18.50
CA ASN A 12 6.14 8.05 17.47
C ASN A 12 6.85 8.29 16.12
N SER A 13 7.77 7.40 15.75
CA SER A 13 8.40 7.37 14.45
C SER A 13 7.29 6.95 13.49
N ARG A 14 6.76 7.93 12.75
CA ARG A 14 5.92 7.67 11.59
C ARG A 14 6.51 6.50 10.80
N PRO A 15 5.69 5.55 10.31
CA PRO A 15 6.21 4.42 9.56
C PRO A 15 7.11 4.91 8.44
N ASP A 16 8.27 4.27 8.30
CA ASP A 16 9.20 4.55 7.21
C ASP A 16 8.47 4.37 5.87
N LEU A 17 8.32 5.47 5.11
CA LEU A 17 7.69 5.47 3.80
C LEU A 17 8.60 4.93 2.69
N LEU A 18 9.81 4.48 3.04
CA LEU A 18 10.70 3.77 2.13
C LEU A 18 10.21 2.34 1.89
N PHE A 19 10.20 1.94 0.62
CA PHE A 19 9.77 0.61 0.22
C PHE A 19 10.64 -0.51 0.83
N ARG A 20 9.99 -1.60 1.25
CA ARG A 20 10.64 -2.82 1.75
C ARG A 20 11.39 -3.59 0.65
N ASN A 21 10.96 -3.43 -0.59
CA ASN A 21 11.49 -4.11 -1.78
C ASN A 21 11.45 -3.17 -2.99
N THR A 22 11.97 -3.62 -4.11
CA THR A 22 11.98 -2.89 -5.39
C THR A 22 10.92 -3.45 -6.34
N HIS A 23 10.67 -2.75 -7.44
CA HIS A 23 9.82 -3.25 -8.52
C HIS A 23 10.29 -4.62 -9.06
N SER A 24 11.61 -4.82 -9.21
CA SER A 24 12.19 -6.09 -9.68
C SER A 24 12.07 -7.24 -8.68
N THR A 25 11.89 -6.92 -7.39
CA THR A 25 11.69 -7.87 -6.29
C THR A 25 10.26 -7.81 -5.74
N ALA A 26 9.31 -7.34 -6.58
CA ALA A 26 7.89 -7.30 -6.24
C ALA A 26 7.37 -8.68 -5.87
N ILE A 27 6.49 -8.74 -4.87
CA ILE A 27 5.92 -10.00 -4.37
C ILE A 27 4.51 -10.23 -4.93
N GLY A 28 4.18 -11.49 -5.20
CA GLY A 28 2.89 -11.86 -5.79
C GLY A 28 2.82 -13.36 -6.02
N ASP A 29 1.73 -13.84 -6.63
CA ASP A 29 1.61 -15.25 -6.99
C ASP A 29 2.50 -15.57 -8.19
N SER A 30 3.58 -16.32 -7.95
CA SER A 30 4.56 -16.70 -8.97
C SER A 30 3.98 -17.52 -10.12
N LYS A 31 2.80 -18.12 -9.95
CA LYS A 31 2.08 -18.87 -11.00
C LYS A 31 1.47 -17.97 -12.07
N ILE A 32 1.32 -16.67 -11.81
CA ILE A 32 0.78 -15.72 -12.79
C ILE A 32 1.82 -15.55 -13.92
N PRO A 33 1.46 -15.78 -15.19
CA PRO A 33 2.36 -15.56 -16.32
C PRO A 33 2.83 -14.10 -16.40
N PRO A 34 4.10 -13.81 -16.72
CA PRO A 34 4.61 -12.43 -16.78
C PRO A 34 3.77 -11.47 -17.63
N ALA A 35 3.23 -11.93 -18.76
CA ALA A 35 2.40 -11.12 -19.66
C ALA A 35 1.07 -10.65 -19.03
N ASN A 36 0.62 -11.31 -17.96
CA ASN A 36 -0.61 -10.96 -17.25
C ASN A 36 -0.34 -10.17 -15.97
N ARG A 37 0.94 -9.92 -15.62
CA ARG A 37 1.31 -9.25 -14.38
C ARG A 37 1.15 -7.75 -14.49
N VAL A 38 0.56 -7.17 -13.46
CA VAL A 38 0.50 -5.73 -13.23
C VAL A 38 1.13 -5.46 -11.88
N TYR A 39 2.02 -4.48 -11.83
CA TYR A 39 2.80 -4.13 -10.65
C TYR A 39 2.18 -2.90 -9.99
N PHE A 40 2.11 -2.88 -8.67
CA PHE A 40 1.64 -1.73 -7.91
C PHE A 40 2.53 -1.49 -6.68
N ALA A 41 2.76 -0.22 -6.38
CA ALA A 41 3.32 0.21 -5.11
C ALA A 41 2.19 0.31 -4.08
N ILE A 42 2.30 -0.43 -2.98
CA ILE A 42 1.28 -0.53 -1.95
C ILE A 42 1.73 0.24 -0.71
N TYR A 43 0.96 1.26 -0.31
CA TYR A 43 1.13 1.97 0.95
C TYR A 43 0.08 1.51 1.95
N PHE A 44 0.49 1.26 3.19
CA PHE A 44 -0.38 0.75 4.26
C PHE A 44 -0.85 1.86 5.21
N PRO A 45 -1.95 1.67 5.97
CA PRO A 45 -2.41 2.61 6.98
C PRO A 45 -1.29 2.98 7.98
N VAL A 46 -1.17 4.27 8.35
CA VAL A 46 -0.06 4.74 9.20
C VAL A 46 -0.01 4.03 10.56
N ASP A 47 -1.15 3.61 11.08
CA ASP A 47 -1.26 2.97 12.39
C ASP A 47 -0.93 1.48 12.41
N CYS A 48 -0.74 0.82 11.25
CA CYS A 48 -0.41 -0.60 11.21
C CYS A 48 1.09 -0.91 11.26
N GLY A 49 1.96 0.10 11.17
CA GLY A 49 3.42 -0.05 11.22
C GLY A 49 4.04 -0.81 10.03
N ALA A 50 3.26 -1.22 9.04
CA ALA A 50 3.76 -1.88 7.84
C ALA A 50 4.43 -0.87 6.89
N ARG A 51 5.63 -1.21 6.41
CA ARG A 51 6.34 -0.42 5.41
C ARG A 51 5.73 -0.62 4.02
N PRO A 52 5.71 0.42 3.16
CA PRO A 52 5.28 0.28 1.78
C PRO A 52 6.06 -0.80 1.04
N LEU A 53 5.46 -1.43 0.04
CA LEU A 53 6.12 -2.48 -0.75
C LEU A 53 5.55 -2.57 -2.17
N TRP A 54 6.32 -3.14 -3.07
CA TRP A 54 5.90 -3.48 -4.43
C TRP A 54 5.28 -4.87 -4.46
N MET A 55 4.09 -4.97 -5.07
CA MET A 55 3.41 -6.23 -5.36
C MET A 55 3.11 -6.35 -6.84
N PHE A 56 2.86 -7.59 -7.30
CA PHE A 56 2.28 -7.82 -8.61
C PHE A 56 1.06 -8.73 -8.53
N PHE A 57 0.12 -8.51 -9.45
CA PHE A 57 -1.16 -9.19 -9.53
C PHE A 57 -1.46 -9.58 -10.97
N SER A 58 -2.39 -10.52 -11.18
CA SER A 58 -2.93 -10.76 -12.51
C SER A 58 -3.87 -9.61 -12.85
N LYS A 59 -3.83 -9.10 -14.08
CA LYS A 59 -4.80 -8.09 -14.54
C LYS A 59 -6.26 -8.55 -14.44
N PHE A 60 -6.49 -9.86 -14.43
CA PHE A 60 -7.81 -10.49 -14.26
C PHE A 60 -8.22 -10.68 -12.79
N ASN A 61 -7.37 -10.31 -11.82
CA ASN A 61 -7.76 -10.34 -10.42
C ASN A 61 -8.71 -9.17 -10.13
N GLU A 62 -9.71 -9.39 -9.27
CA GLU A 62 -10.50 -8.31 -8.69
C GLU A 62 -9.70 -7.48 -7.67
N GLY A 63 -10.10 -6.23 -7.45
CA GLY A 63 -9.51 -5.38 -6.40
C GLY A 63 -9.64 -5.97 -5.00
N THR A 64 -10.65 -6.81 -4.73
CA THR A 64 -10.78 -7.56 -3.45
C THR A 64 -9.55 -8.43 -3.17
N LYS A 65 -8.99 -9.05 -4.21
CA LYS A 65 -7.77 -9.86 -4.10
C LYS A 65 -6.54 -9.01 -3.81
N VAL A 66 -6.45 -7.82 -4.42
CA VAL A 66 -5.37 -6.86 -4.10
C VAL A 66 -5.41 -6.49 -2.64
N LEU A 67 -6.58 -6.14 -2.12
CA LEU A 67 -6.76 -5.76 -0.72
C LEU A 67 -6.39 -6.92 0.22
N ALA A 68 -6.86 -8.13 -0.07
CA ALA A 68 -6.57 -9.31 0.74
C ALA A 68 -5.07 -9.66 0.78
N ASP A 69 -4.42 -9.71 -0.39
CA ASP A 69 -3.01 -10.06 -0.50
C ASP A 69 -2.11 -8.97 0.10
N ALA A 70 -2.47 -7.69 -0.08
CA ALA A 70 -1.80 -6.57 0.59
C ALA A 70 -1.91 -6.68 2.12
N CYS A 71 -3.12 -6.92 2.65
CA CYS A 71 -3.31 -7.09 4.09
C CYS A 71 -2.45 -8.24 4.63
N LYS A 72 -2.39 -9.37 3.92
CA LYS A 72 -1.50 -10.48 4.28
C LYS A 72 -0.03 -10.06 4.29
N ALA A 73 0.42 -9.32 3.29
CA ALA A 73 1.81 -8.85 3.18
C ALA A 73 2.20 -7.81 4.26
N GLY A 74 1.23 -7.01 4.71
CA GLY A 74 1.36 -6.03 5.80
C GLY A 74 1.03 -6.58 7.19
N ASN A 75 0.73 -7.88 7.33
CA ASN A 75 0.28 -8.50 8.57
C ASN A 75 -0.95 -7.81 9.20
N ILE A 76 -1.86 -7.32 8.38
CA ILE A 76 -3.11 -6.67 8.77
C ILE A 76 -4.21 -7.73 8.84
N GLN A 77 -4.83 -7.87 10.00
CA GLN A 77 -5.99 -8.73 10.19
C GLN A 77 -7.28 -7.98 9.91
N LEU A 78 -8.17 -8.59 9.12
CA LEU A 78 -9.48 -8.05 8.81
C LEU A 78 -10.60 -8.84 9.46
N ASP A 79 -11.62 -8.13 9.94
CA ASP A 79 -12.93 -8.67 10.31
C ASP A 79 -14.01 -7.93 9.51
N ARG A 80 -14.73 -8.65 8.63
CA ARG A 80 -15.79 -8.12 7.76
C ARG A 80 -15.41 -6.82 7.01
N GLY A 81 -14.18 -6.76 6.49
CA GLY A 81 -13.64 -5.64 5.73
C GLY A 81 -13.14 -4.46 6.58
N ARG A 82 -13.05 -4.63 7.90
CA ARG A 82 -12.46 -3.64 8.83
C ARG A 82 -11.18 -4.20 9.41
N ILE A 83 -10.22 -3.35 9.73
CA ILE A 83 -9.06 -3.79 10.52
C ILE A 83 -9.54 -4.19 11.92
N VAL A 84 -9.06 -5.32 12.45
CA VAL A 84 -9.39 -5.75 13.82
C VAL A 84 -9.04 -4.62 14.79
N GLY A 85 -10.02 -4.21 15.61
CA GLY A 85 -9.87 -3.09 16.55
C GLY A 85 -10.18 -1.70 15.97
N SER A 86 -10.52 -1.61 14.67
CA SER A 86 -10.97 -0.37 14.04
C SER A 86 -12.48 -0.40 13.74
N PRO A 87 -13.22 0.71 13.98
CA PRO A 87 -14.61 0.82 13.56
C PRO A 87 -14.76 0.99 12.04
N ASP A 88 -13.68 1.41 11.37
CA ASP A 88 -13.69 1.84 9.98
C ASP A 88 -13.36 0.70 9.03
N ARG A 89 -13.98 0.74 7.85
CA ARG A 89 -13.63 -0.18 6.75
C ARG A 89 -12.27 0.18 6.19
N LEU A 90 -11.51 -0.84 5.83
CA LEU A 90 -10.29 -0.67 5.06
C LEU A 90 -10.65 -0.63 3.58
N ASN A 91 -10.18 0.40 2.89
CA ASN A 91 -10.44 0.62 1.49
C ASN A 91 -9.12 0.81 0.72
N LEU A 92 -9.22 0.68 -0.60
CA LEU A 92 -8.11 0.86 -1.53
C LEU A 92 -8.34 2.15 -2.31
N PHE A 93 -7.35 3.04 -2.32
CA PHE A 93 -7.42 4.33 -2.98
C PHE A 93 -6.31 4.48 -4.02
N THR A 94 -6.55 5.28 -5.04
CA THR A 94 -5.52 5.73 -5.98
C THR A 94 -4.61 6.76 -5.31
N ILE A 95 -3.48 7.09 -5.97
CA ILE A 95 -2.59 8.18 -5.52
C ILE A 95 -3.26 9.56 -5.55
N GLU A 96 -4.36 9.72 -6.29
CA GLU A 96 -5.17 10.95 -6.31
C GLU A 96 -6.23 10.98 -5.20
N GLY A 97 -6.34 9.90 -4.41
CA GLY A 97 -7.30 9.79 -3.30
C GLY A 97 -8.68 9.25 -3.71
N ASP A 98 -8.85 8.83 -4.97
CA ASP A 98 -10.10 8.23 -5.43
C ASP A 98 -10.25 6.81 -4.89
N LEU A 99 -11.48 6.46 -4.47
CA LEU A 99 -11.79 5.11 -4.02
C LEU A 99 -11.76 4.14 -5.21
N LEU A 100 -10.91 3.12 -5.14
CA LEU A 100 -10.87 2.05 -6.13
C LEU A 100 -12.04 1.08 -5.90
N ARG A 101 -12.79 0.79 -6.97
CA ARG A 101 -13.82 -0.23 -6.96
C ARG A 101 -13.20 -1.61 -6.88
N VAL A 102 -13.43 -2.31 -5.77
CA VAL A 102 -12.81 -3.61 -5.52
C VAL A 102 -13.57 -4.78 -6.14
N ASP A 103 -14.81 -4.56 -6.56
CA ASP A 103 -15.70 -5.53 -7.21
C ASP A 103 -15.39 -5.74 -8.70
N LEU A 104 -14.47 -4.95 -9.27
CA LEU A 104 -14.06 -5.04 -10.67
C LEU A 104 -12.68 -5.67 -10.78
N GLU A 105 -12.43 -6.30 -11.92
CA GLU A 105 -11.10 -6.75 -12.33
C GLU A 105 -10.17 -5.55 -12.55
N LEU A 106 -8.88 -5.74 -12.27
CA LEU A 106 -7.87 -4.69 -12.44
C LEU A 106 -7.79 -4.19 -13.89
N GLU A 107 -7.99 -5.06 -14.88
CA GLU A 107 -8.00 -4.67 -16.30
C GLU A 107 -9.06 -3.61 -16.61
N ALA A 108 -10.20 -3.60 -15.91
CA ALA A 108 -11.23 -2.57 -16.09
C ALA A 108 -10.78 -1.18 -15.60
N HIS A 109 -9.80 -1.14 -14.69
CA HIS A 109 -9.21 0.10 -14.17
C HIS A 109 -8.02 0.58 -14.99
N LEU A 110 -7.33 -0.32 -15.68
CA LEU A 110 -6.12 -0.01 -16.42
C LEU A 110 -6.41 0.90 -17.62
N GLY A 111 -5.55 1.90 -17.81
CA GLY A 111 -5.68 2.88 -18.89
C GLY A 111 -6.66 4.02 -18.60
N SER A 112 -7.45 3.93 -17.53
CA SER A 112 -8.37 4.98 -17.09
C SER A 112 -7.96 5.56 -15.73
N THR A 113 -8.14 4.76 -14.68
CA THR A 113 -7.94 5.15 -13.27
C THR A 113 -6.62 4.63 -12.71
N LEU A 114 -6.12 3.52 -13.26
CA LEU A 114 -4.83 2.94 -12.91
C LEU A 114 -3.94 2.84 -14.15
N GLN A 115 -2.65 2.93 -13.90
CA GLN A 115 -1.60 2.60 -14.86
C GLN A 115 -0.76 1.45 -14.28
N PRO A 116 -0.04 0.68 -15.12
CA PRO A 116 1.01 -0.18 -14.61
C PRO A 116 1.97 0.63 -13.72
N SER A 117 2.33 0.06 -12.58
CA SER A 117 3.18 0.69 -11.57
C SER A 117 2.56 1.86 -10.81
N SER A 118 1.23 2.05 -10.89
CA SER A 118 0.51 2.99 -10.04
C SER A 118 0.73 2.72 -8.55
N VAL A 119 0.64 3.79 -7.76
CA VAL A 119 0.59 3.71 -6.30
C VAL A 119 -0.85 3.49 -5.86
N LEU A 120 -1.04 2.50 -4.99
CA LEU A 120 -2.29 2.21 -4.32
C LEU A 120 -2.12 2.41 -2.81
N ILE A 121 -3.10 3.05 -2.19
CA ILE A 121 -3.08 3.42 -0.78
C ILE A 121 -4.16 2.63 -0.06
N LEU A 122 -3.77 1.81 0.92
CA LEU A 122 -4.70 1.22 1.87
C LEU A 122 -4.94 2.24 2.98
N GLU A 123 -6.20 2.61 3.20
CA GLU A 123 -6.57 3.56 4.24
C GLU A 123 -7.95 3.22 4.83
N LYS A 124 -8.11 3.53 6.11
CA LYS A 124 -9.37 3.38 6.84
C LYS A 124 -10.35 4.49 6.49
N GLY A 125 -11.63 4.15 6.47
CA GLY A 125 -12.71 5.09 6.22
C GLY A 125 -12.91 5.36 4.73
N ASN A 126 -13.59 6.45 4.40
CA ASN A 126 -14.06 6.72 3.03
C ASN A 126 -13.22 7.77 2.28
N ARG A 127 -12.14 8.29 2.88
CA ARG A 127 -11.24 9.26 2.25
C ARG A 127 -9.81 9.12 2.77
N VAL A 128 -8.84 9.43 1.92
CA VAL A 128 -7.46 9.67 2.34
C VAL A 128 -7.29 11.16 2.64
N PRO A 129 -6.74 11.54 3.81
CA PRO A 129 -6.44 12.95 4.07
C PRO A 129 -5.42 13.52 3.07
N GLU A 130 -5.60 14.76 2.61
CA GLU A 130 -4.72 15.40 1.61
C GLU A 130 -3.24 15.41 2.01
N TYR A 131 -2.93 15.77 3.26
CA TYR A 131 -1.55 15.77 3.76
C TYR A 131 -0.85 14.42 3.58
N ARG A 132 -1.62 13.33 3.68
CA ARG A 132 -1.10 11.97 3.54
C ARG A 132 -0.85 11.63 2.08
N ILE A 133 -1.73 12.06 1.18
CA ILE A 133 -1.53 11.93 -0.26
C ILE A 133 -0.23 12.63 -0.65
N ASP A 134 -0.01 13.86 -0.17
CA ASP A 134 1.20 14.63 -0.45
C ASP A 134 2.47 13.95 0.09
N GLU A 135 2.42 13.42 1.32
CA GLU A 135 3.52 12.65 1.90
C GLU A 135 3.88 11.41 1.06
N ILE A 136 2.86 10.68 0.58
CA ILE A 136 3.04 9.49 -0.26
C ILE A 136 3.56 9.87 -1.64
N LYS A 137 3.03 10.93 -2.28
CA LYS A 137 3.51 11.45 -3.57
C LYS A 137 4.99 11.84 -3.48
N ALA A 138 5.37 12.58 -2.42
CA ALA A 138 6.75 12.96 -2.18
C ALA A 138 7.66 11.73 -1.97
N SER A 139 7.18 10.70 -1.26
CA SER A 139 7.95 9.46 -1.06
C SER A 139 8.11 8.62 -2.32
N ALA A 140 7.04 8.49 -3.10
CA ALA A 140 7.05 7.77 -4.37
C ALA A 140 8.00 8.41 -5.39
N ALA A 141 8.04 9.75 -5.47
CA ALA A 141 8.97 10.49 -6.33
C ALA A 141 10.43 10.18 -6.01
N ARG A 142 10.82 10.25 -4.72
CA ARG A 142 12.19 9.93 -4.27
C ARG A 142 12.57 8.47 -4.53
N SER A 143 11.61 7.57 -4.44
CA SER A 143 11.83 6.13 -4.68
C SER A 143 11.99 5.80 -6.17
N GLY A 144 11.36 6.58 -7.06
CA GLY A 144 11.52 6.46 -8.52
C GLY A 144 12.88 6.96 -9.03
N GLU A 145 13.45 7.97 -8.37
CA GLU A 145 14.79 8.51 -8.71
C GLU A 145 15.92 7.50 -8.45
N SER A 146 15.74 6.54 -7.52
CA SER A 146 16.71 5.48 -7.25
C SER A 146 16.74 4.37 -8.32
N SER A 147 15.83 4.41 -9.30
CA SER A 147 15.75 3.44 -10.41
C SER A 147 16.17 3.99 -11.77
N CYS A 148 16.58 5.26 -11.85
CA CYS A 148 17.07 5.90 -13.08
C CYS A 148 18.52 6.38 -12.91
N SER A 149 19.40 5.49 -12.49
CA SER A 149 20.86 5.64 -12.65
C SER A 149 21.50 4.28 -12.43
N ILE A 150 21.77 3.56 -13.52
CA ILE A 150 22.95 2.74 -13.81
C ILE A 150 22.77 2.15 -15.22
N MET A 151 23.63 2.66 -16.11
CA MET A 151 24.00 2.23 -17.49
C MET A 151 22.94 2.31 -18.60
#